data_AF-C9ZG26-F1
#
_entry.id   AF-C9ZG26-F1
#
_cell.length_a   1.000
_cell.length_b   1.000
_cell.length_c   1.000
_cell.angle_alpha   90.00
_cell.angle_beta   90.00
_cell.angle_gamma   90.00
#
_symmetry.space_group_name_H-M   'P 1'
#
loop_
_entity.id
_entity.type
_entity.pdbx_description
1 polymer ?
#
loop_
_entity_poly.entity_id
_entity_poly.type
_entity_poly.pdbx_seq_one_letter_code
_entity_poly.pdbx_strand_id
1 'polypeptide(L)'
;MFEEGASNAAIARAVAVCAESVRRWRRVWEEGGVSALRRRAATGRPPKLDDAQVETVRAALARGAQAHGFEADLWTLERVGLVVERVTGVSLSRASVWRLLTGRLGWSPQRPERRAVERDESEIARWIAHEWPRVKRGR
;
A
#
# COMPACT_ATOMS: atom_id res chain seq x y z
N MET A 1 -27.72 3.69 32.65
CA MET A 1 -26.93 3.83 33.91
C MET A 1 -26.28 5.21 34.10
N PHE A 2 -25.42 5.71 33.19
CA PHE A 2 -24.87 7.08 33.35
C PHE A 2 -25.97 8.16 33.24
N GLU A 3 -26.84 8.05 32.22
CA GLU A 3 -28.02 8.92 32.01
C GLU A 3 -29.04 8.81 33.15
N GLU A 4 -29.15 7.64 33.77
CA GLU A 4 -30.02 7.37 34.92
C GLU A 4 -29.45 7.90 36.25
N GLY A 5 -28.30 8.58 36.24
CA GLY A 5 -27.68 9.14 37.45
C GLY A 5 -27.07 8.10 38.40
N ALA A 6 -26.87 6.86 37.96
CA ALA A 6 -26.31 5.81 38.81
C ALA A 6 -24.88 6.17 39.28
N SER A 7 -24.55 5.83 40.53
CA SER A 7 -23.22 6.11 41.10
C SER A 7 -22.12 5.26 40.43
N ASN A 8 -20.88 5.76 40.42
CA ASN A 8 -19.75 5.03 39.84
C ASN A 8 -19.55 3.65 40.48
N ALA A 9 -19.77 3.53 41.79
CA ALA A 9 -19.65 2.26 42.51
C ALA A 9 -20.75 1.26 42.09
N ALA A 10 -21.97 1.72 41.86
CA ALA A 10 -23.06 0.85 41.37
C ALA A 10 -22.77 0.34 39.96
N ILE A 11 -22.33 1.23 39.07
CA ILE A 11 -21.95 0.87 37.70
C ILE A 11 -20.76 -0.09 37.69
N ALA A 12 -19.75 0.15 38.53
CA ALA A 12 -18.56 -0.69 38.65
C ALA A 12 -18.91 -2.13 39.03
N ARG A 13 -19.82 -2.31 40.01
CA ARG A 13 -20.35 -3.64 40.38
C ARG A 13 -21.13 -4.28 39.24
N ALA A 14 -21.99 -3.51 38.57
CA ALA A 14 -22.83 -4.03 37.49
C ALA A 14 -22.02 -4.54 36.28
N VAL A 15 -20.90 -3.88 35.97
CA VAL A 15 -20.05 -4.24 34.81
C VAL A 15 -18.75 -4.95 35.20
N ALA A 16 -18.61 -5.34 36.46
CA ALA A 16 -17.46 -6.06 37.02
C ALA A 16 -16.08 -5.41 36.72
N VAL A 17 -15.98 -4.09 36.87
CA VAL A 17 -14.71 -3.33 36.75
C VAL A 17 -14.46 -2.51 38.00
N CYS A 18 -13.26 -1.96 38.15
CA CYS A 18 -12.96 -1.05 39.26
C CYS A 18 -13.68 0.30 39.10
N ALA A 19 -14.01 0.95 40.23
CA ALA A 19 -14.68 2.26 40.24
C ALA A 19 -13.89 3.36 39.52
N GLU A 20 -12.56 3.24 39.48
CA GLU A 20 -11.69 4.17 38.75
C GLU A 20 -11.89 4.10 37.22
N SER A 21 -12.06 2.90 36.66
CA SER A 21 -12.38 2.72 35.23
C SER A 21 -13.70 3.40 34.88
N VAL A 22 -14.72 3.23 35.73
CA VAL A 22 -16.02 3.90 35.57
C VAL A 22 -15.88 5.42 35.70
N ARG A 23 -15.08 5.92 36.64
CA ARG A 23 -14.81 7.36 36.77
C ARG A 23 -14.18 7.92 35.49
N ARG A 24 -13.23 7.21 34.89
CA ARG A 24 -12.61 7.60 33.61
C ARG A 24 -13.63 7.60 32.47
N TRP A 25 -14.48 6.57 32.38
CA TRP A 25 -15.55 6.51 31.39
C TRP A 25 -16.56 7.63 31.58
N ARG A 26 -16.95 7.97 32.81
CA ARG A 26 -17.86 9.08 33.09
C ARG A 26 -17.33 10.40 32.55
N ARG A 27 -16.04 10.71 32.78
CA ARG A 27 -15.42 11.93 32.23
C ARG A 27 -15.52 11.98 30.70
N VAL A 28 -15.23 10.86 30.03
CA VAL A 28 -15.35 10.76 28.57
C VAL A 28 -16.81 10.90 28.11
N TRP A 29 -17.75 10.35 28.88
CA TRP A 29 -19.17 10.45 28.60
C TRP A 29 -19.74 11.86 28.85
N GLU A 30 -19.27 12.59 29.85
CA GLU A 30 -19.64 14.00 30.09
C GLU A 30 -19.20 14.92 28.94
N GLU A 31 -18.08 14.59 28.27
CA GLU A 31 -17.53 15.37 27.15
C GLU A 31 -18.25 15.09 25.80
N GLY A 32 -18.80 13.90 25.57
CA GLY A 32 -19.35 13.53 24.26
C GLY A 32 -20.41 12.43 24.24
N GLY A 33 -21.05 12.20 25.38
CA GLY A 33 -22.11 11.22 25.58
C GLY A 33 -21.68 9.80 25.24
N VAL A 34 -22.67 8.98 24.86
CA VAL A 34 -22.45 7.57 24.48
C VAL A 34 -21.48 7.43 23.29
N SER A 35 -21.45 8.42 22.39
CA SER A 35 -20.57 8.39 21.22
C SER A 35 -19.08 8.43 21.59
N ALA A 36 -18.72 9.16 22.65
CA ALA A 36 -17.35 9.27 23.14
C ALA A 36 -16.85 7.98 23.82
N LEU A 37 -17.77 7.18 24.38
CA LEU A 37 -17.46 5.86 24.94
C LEU A 37 -17.21 4.79 23.89
N ARG A 38 -17.58 5.02 22.62
CA ARG A 38 -17.32 4.05 21.55
C ARG A 38 -15.83 3.87 21.37
N ARG A 39 -15.39 2.60 21.36
CA ARG A 39 -14.01 2.24 21.03
C ARG A 39 -13.65 2.82 19.66
N ARG A 40 -12.70 3.75 19.63
CA ARG A 40 -12.08 4.20 18.39
C ARG A 40 -11.05 3.16 17.96
N ALA A 41 -10.95 2.93 16.65
CA ALA A 41 -9.86 2.12 16.10
C ALA A 41 -8.53 2.80 16.50
N ALA A 42 -7.64 2.04 17.12
CA ALA A 42 -6.29 2.52 17.36
C ALA A 42 -5.63 2.76 15.99
N THR A 43 -5.21 4.00 15.72
CA THR A 43 -4.64 4.40 14.42
C THR A 43 -3.24 3.85 14.17
N GLY A 44 -2.67 3.10 15.13
CA GLY A 44 -1.33 2.52 15.03
C GLY A 44 -0.23 3.58 14.95
N ARG A 45 0.99 3.14 14.63
CA ARG A 45 2.10 4.04 14.32
C ARG A 45 1.81 4.75 12.99
N PRO A 46 2.03 6.07 12.88
CA PRO A 46 1.89 6.77 11.62
C PRO A 46 2.70 6.10 10.49
N PRO A 47 2.18 6.08 9.25
CA PRO A 47 2.94 5.57 8.11
C PRO A 47 4.23 6.37 7.92
N LYS A 48 5.28 5.71 7.44
CA LYS A 48 6.59 6.35 7.18
C LYS A 48 6.56 7.37 6.04
N LEU A 49 5.59 7.24 5.14
CA LEU A 49 5.37 8.17 4.03
C LEU A 49 4.02 8.85 4.24
N ASP A 50 3.99 10.16 4.09
CA ASP A 50 2.74 10.91 3.99
C ASP A 50 2.11 10.75 2.59
N ASP A 51 0.92 11.32 2.39
CA ASP A 51 0.17 11.17 1.14
C ASP A 51 0.85 11.91 -0.04
N ALA A 52 1.52 13.03 0.21
CA ALA A 52 2.25 13.79 -0.82
C ALA A 52 3.50 13.05 -1.29
N GLN A 53 4.23 12.43 -0.37
CA GLN A 53 5.36 11.55 -0.67
C GLN A 53 4.91 10.31 -1.45
N VAL A 54 3.76 9.72 -1.11
CA VAL A 54 3.21 8.59 -1.88
C VAL A 54 2.89 9.00 -3.32
N GLU A 55 2.34 10.18 -3.54
CA GLU A 55 2.07 10.66 -4.90
C GLU A 55 3.36 10.99 -5.67
N THR A 56 4.37 11.51 -4.98
CA THR A 56 5.72 11.70 -5.54
C THR A 56 6.31 10.37 -6.02
N VAL A 57 6.16 9.32 -5.21
CA VAL A 57 6.58 7.95 -5.59
C VAL A 57 5.75 7.44 -6.77
N ARG A 58 4.44 7.65 -6.79
CA ARG A 58 3.58 7.23 -7.93
C ARG A 58 4.09 7.84 -9.24
N ALA A 59 4.26 9.16 -9.26
CA ALA A 59 4.74 9.89 -10.43
C ALA A 59 6.15 9.44 -10.83
N ALA A 60 7.02 9.14 -9.87
CA ALA A 60 8.35 8.63 -10.14
C ALA A 60 8.30 7.25 -10.82
N LEU A 61 7.57 6.29 -10.25
CA LEU A 61 7.50 4.93 -10.77
C LEU A 61 6.79 4.84 -12.13
N ALA A 62 5.83 5.74 -12.39
CA ALA A 62 5.13 5.83 -13.67
C ALA A 62 6.03 6.18 -14.86
N ARG A 63 7.22 6.77 -14.62
CA ARG A 63 8.21 7.06 -15.67
C ARG A 63 8.95 5.81 -16.17
N GLY A 64 8.73 4.65 -15.56
CA GLY A 64 9.46 3.42 -15.88
C GLY A 64 10.81 3.33 -15.17
N ALA A 65 11.33 2.13 -14.99
CA ALA A 65 12.58 1.84 -14.31
C ALA A 65 13.80 2.39 -15.07
N GLN A 66 13.74 2.43 -16.40
CA GLN A 66 14.84 2.99 -17.21
C GLN A 66 15.07 4.48 -16.95
N ALA A 67 14.00 5.25 -16.71
CA ALA A 67 14.11 6.66 -16.34
C ALA A 67 14.83 6.90 -14.99
N HIS A 68 15.05 5.85 -14.19
CA HIS A 68 15.79 5.89 -12.93
C HIS A 68 17.15 5.19 -13.01
N GLY A 69 17.63 4.93 -14.23
CA GLY A 69 18.96 4.38 -14.50
C GLY A 69 19.07 2.86 -14.37
N PHE A 70 17.97 2.12 -14.49
CA PHE A 70 17.99 0.66 -14.53
C PHE A 70 18.03 0.15 -15.97
N GLU A 71 18.82 -0.88 -16.25
CA GLU A 71 19.01 -1.44 -17.60
C GLU A 71 17.70 -1.86 -18.29
N ALA A 72 16.80 -2.48 -17.54
CA ALA A 72 15.52 -2.98 -18.04
C ALA A 72 14.36 -2.30 -17.32
N ASP A 73 13.25 -2.11 -18.04
CA ASP A 73 12.01 -1.50 -17.54
C ASP A 73 11.19 -2.40 -16.59
N LEU A 74 11.89 -3.24 -15.81
CA LEU A 74 11.30 -4.17 -14.85
C LEU A 74 11.40 -3.60 -13.44
N TRP A 75 10.25 -3.46 -12.78
CA TRP A 75 10.19 -3.12 -11.36
C TRP A 75 10.37 -4.36 -10.48
N THR A 76 11.45 -4.36 -9.70
CA THR A 76 11.60 -5.24 -8.53
C THR A 76 11.36 -4.44 -7.25
N LEU A 77 11.01 -5.10 -6.15
CA LEU A 77 10.81 -4.41 -4.87
C LEU A 77 12.05 -3.66 -4.39
N GLU A 78 13.24 -4.16 -4.73
CA GLU A 78 14.50 -3.50 -4.43
C GLU A 78 14.67 -2.21 -5.23
N ARG A 79 14.44 -2.25 -6.55
CA ARG A 79 14.49 -1.06 -7.42
C ARG A 79 13.48 -0.01 -6.99
N VAL A 80 12.27 -0.44 -6.64
CA VAL A 80 11.24 0.47 -6.09
C VAL A 80 11.73 1.09 -4.78
N GLY A 81 12.31 0.31 -3.87
CA GLY A 81 12.87 0.82 -2.62
C GLY A 81 13.92 1.90 -2.83
N LEU A 82 14.84 1.70 -3.79
CA LEU A 82 15.85 2.69 -4.17
C LEU A 82 15.22 3.99 -4.71
N VAL A 83 14.20 3.88 -5.56
CA VAL A 83 13.51 5.07 -6.09
C VAL A 83 12.76 5.81 -4.99
N VAL A 84 12.09 5.09 -4.09
CA VAL A 84 11.44 5.70 -2.92
C VAL A 84 12.45 6.50 -2.11
N GLU A 85 13.58 5.90 -1.76
CA GLU A 85 14.63 6.57 -0.98
C GLU A 85 15.17 7.80 -1.72
N ARG A 86 15.42 7.71 -3.04
CA ARG A 86 15.91 8.84 -3.85
C ARG A 86 14.94 10.02 -3.89
N VAL A 87 13.63 9.76 -3.98
CA VAL A 87 12.63 10.83 -4.17
C VAL A 87 12.01 11.34 -2.87
N THR A 88 12.08 10.59 -1.77
CA THR A 88 11.50 10.99 -0.48
C THR A 88 12.51 11.09 0.66
N GLY A 89 13.72 10.55 0.51
CA GLY A 89 14.71 10.42 1.58
C GLY A 89 14.38 9.34 2.62
N VAL A 90 13.31 8.56 2.42
CA VAL A 90 12.84 7.57 3.40
C VAL A 90 13.19 6.16 2.95
N SER A 91 14.04 5.49 3.73
CA SER A 91 14.33 4.07 3.51
C SER A 91 13.22 3.15 4.02
N LEU A 92 12.74 2.28 3.12
CA LEU A 92 11.70 1.31 3.38
C LEU A 92 12.25 -0.12 3.30
N SER A 93 11.83 -0.97 4.24
CA SER A 93 12.05 -2.42 4.10
C SER A 93 11.25 -2.98 2.92
N ARG A 94 11.70 -4.11 2.36
CA ARG A 94 11.01 -4.82 1.26
C ARG A 94 9.52 -5.06 1.53
N ALA A 95 9.15 -5.44 2.75
CA ALA A 95 7.75 -5.63 3.15
C ALA A 95 6.95 -4.32 3.20
N SER A 96 7.62 -3.19 3.50
CA SER A 96 6.99 -1.87 3.48
C SER A 96 6.80 -1.36 2.05
N VAL A 97 7.77 -1.60 1.17
CA VAL A 97 7.63 -1.32 -0.27
C VAL A 97 6.46 -2.11 -0.87
N TRP A 98 6.34 -3.40 -0.53
CA TRP A 98 5.21 -4.22 -0.97
C TRP A 98 3.84 -3.65 -0.51
N ARG A 99 3.74 -3.25 0.76
CA ARG A 99 2.52 -2.64 1.30
C ARG A 99 2.21 -1.28 0.69
N LEU A 100 3.24 -0.49 0.36
CA LEU A 100 3.08 0.76 -0.39
C LEU A 100 2.45 0.49 -1.76
N LEU A 101 3.02 -0.44 -2.52
CA LEU A 101 2.54 -0.79 -3.86
C LEU A 101 1.09 -1.31 -3.82
N THR A 102 0.81 -2.31 -3.00
CA THR A 102 -0.50 -2.99 -2.98
C THR A 102 -1.58 -2.21 -2.24
N GLY A 103 -1.25 -1.63 -1.08
CA GLY A 103 -2.24 -1.01 -0.19
C GLY A 103 -2.49 0.47 -0.47
N ARG A 104 -1.44 1.23 -0.82
CA ARG A 104 -1.53 2.70 -0.96
C ARG A 104 -1.62 3.13 -2.42
N LEU A 105 -0.87 2.47 -3.30
CA LEU A 105 -0.88 2.77 -4.74
C LEU A 105 -1.91 1.94 -5.51
N GLY A 106 -2.38 0.83 -4.94
CA GLY A 106 -3.36 -0.07 -5.54
C GLY A 106 -2.80 -0.92 -6.67
N TRP A 107 -1.48 -1.10 -6.73
CA TRP A 107 -0.80 -1.82 -7.81
C TRP A 107 -0.66 -3.30 -7.48
N SER A 108 -1.03 -4.15 -8.43
CA SER A 108 -0.83 -5.59 -8.38
C SER A 108 0.44 -5.99 -9.14
N PRO A 109 1.10 -7.11 -8.74
CA PRO A 109 2.23 -7.63 -9.49
C PRO A 109 1.84 -7.92 -10.93
N GLN A 110 2.47 -7.23 -11.86
CA GLN A 110 2.34 -7.57 -13.28
C GLN A 110 3.36 -8.66 -13.59
N ARG A 111 2.89 -9.76 -14.18
CA ARG A 111 3.80 -10.76 -14.77
C ARG A 111 4.22 -10.23 -16.12
N PRO A 112 5.52 -9.93 -16.35
CA PRO A 112 5.98 -9.58 -17.68
C PRO A 112 5.68 -10.74 -18.62
N GLU A 113 5.16 -10.45 -19.80
CA GLU A 113 5.20 -11.44 -20.88
C GLU A 113 6.66 -11.82 -21.14
N ARG A 114 6.96 -13.13 -21.12
CA ARG A 114 8.31 -13.60 -21.46
C ARG A 114 8.58 -13.26 -22.92
N ARG A 115 9.37 -12.22 -23.15
CA ARG A 115 9.90 -11.86 -24.48
C ARG A 115 11.36 -12.32 -24.56
N ALA A 116 11.71 -13.02 -25.64
CA ALA A 116 13.08 -13.43 -25.89
C ALA A 116 13.98 -12.20 -26.07
N VAL A 117 15.21 -12.26 -25.53
CA VAL A 117 16.20 -11.16 -25.60
C VAL A 117 16.67 -10.91 -27.04
N GLU A 118 16.64 -11.92 -27.89
CA GLU A 118 17.05 -11.90 -29.31
C GLU A 118 15.99 -11.33 -30.26
N ARG A 119 14.91 -10.74 -29.71
CA ARG A 119 13.78 -10.27 -30.48
C ARG A 119 14.12 -8.98 -31.26
N ASP A 120 14.56 -9.14 -32.50
CA ASP A 120 14.64 -8.04 -33.47
C ASP A 120 13.27 -7.90 -34.18
N GLU A 121 12.58 -6.77 -33.94
CA GLU A 121 11.27 -6.50 -34.54
C GLU A 121 11.32 -6.42 -36.07
N SER A 122 12.46 -6.01 -36.63
CA SER A 122 12.67 -5.93 -38.08
C SER A 122 12.84 -7.33 -38.68
N GLU A 123 13.58 -8.21 -38.01
CA GLU A 123 13.71 -9.61 -38.40
C GLU A 123 12.38 -10.37 -38.30
N ILE A 124 11.58 -10.09 -37.26
CA ILE A 124 10.24 -10.68 -37.11
C ILE A 124 9.30 -10.20 -38.22
N ALA A 125 9.28 -8.89 -38.50
CA ALA A 125 8.46 -8.35 -39.58
C ALA A 125 8.88 -8.95 -40.93
N ARG A 126 10.18 -9.06 -41.19
CA ARG A 126 10.75 -9.70 -42.38
C ARG A 126 10.33 -11.17 -42.48
N TRP A 127 10.44 -11.93 -41.39
CA TRP A 127 10.09 -13.35 -41.35
C TRP A 127 8.58 -13.58 -41.55
N ILE A 128 7.72 -12.80 -40.90
CA ILE A 128 6.26 -12.86 -41.09
C ILE A 128 5.87 -12.53 -42.53
N ALA A 129 6.53 -11.54 -43.15
CA ALA A 129 6.22 -11.14 -44.51
C ALA A 129 6.72 -12.15 -45.57
N HIS A 130 7.89 -12.76 -45.37
CA HIS A 130 8.58 -13.50 -46.43
C HIS A 130 8.69 -15.01 -46.18
N GLU A 131 8.96 -15.41 -44.95
CA GLU A 131 9.21 -16.82 -44.59
C GLU A 131 7.92 -17.53 -44.18
N TRP A 132 7.06 -16.87 -43.41
CA TRP A 132 5.79 -17.44 -42.95
C TRP A 132 4.85 -17.87 -44.10
N PRO A 133 4.68 -17.12 -45.21
CA PRO A 133 3.86 -17.56 -46.34
C PRO A 133 4.47 -18.72 -47.13
N ARG A 134 5.79 -18.96 -47.02
CA ARG A 134 6.48 -20.09 -47.65
C ARG A 134 6.30 -21.36 -46.82
N VAL A 135 6.47 -21.24 -45.50
CA VAL A 135 6.24 -22.35 -44.56
C VAL A 135 4.77 -22.77 -44.53
N LYS A 136 3.84 -21.80 -44.56
CA LYS A 136 2.39 -22.08 -44.54
C LYS A 136 1.87 -22.76 -45.82
N ARG A 137 2.54 -22.58 -46.95
CA ARG A 137 2.12 -23.18 -48.23
C ARG A 137 2.50 -24.64 -48.40
N GLY A 138 3.24 -25.21 -47.44
CA GLY A 138 3.57 -26.64 -47.44
C GLY A 138 4.52 -27.03 -48.56
N ARG A 139 5.20 -28.15 -48.36
CA ARG A 139 6.06 -28.80 -49.34
C ARG A 139 5.20 -29.56 -50.35
#